data_AF-A0A382U1A0-F1
#
_entry.id   AF-A0A382U1A0-F1
#
_cell.length_a   1.000
_cell.length_b   1.000
_cell.length_c   1.000
_cell.angle_alpha   90.00
_cell.angle_beta   90.00
_cell.angle_gamma   90.00
#
_symmetry.space_group_name_H-M   'P 1'
#
loop_
_entity.id
_entity.type
_entity.pdbx_description
1 polymer ?
#
loop_
_entity_poly.entity_id
_entity_poly.type
_entity_poly.pdbx_seq_one_letter_code
_entity_poly.pdbx_strand_id
1 'polypeptide(L)'
;LVGLIKEKKPSLLLLEVNGVGYEIHVPLSTSFQLPKNGESAYLLTHLLVREDQHTLYGFATEEERNLFRTLIKISGVGAKMAL
;
A
#
# COMPACT_ATOMS: atom_id res chain seq x y z
N LEU A 1 -1.01 -5.14 7.87
CA LEU A 1 -1.87 -4.17 8.58
C LEU A 1 -3.31 -4.64 8.45
N VAL A 2 -4.13 -4.56 9.51
CA VAL A 2 -5.56 -4.93 9.48
C VAL A 2 -6.37 -3.75 9.97
N GLY A 3 -7.40 -3.37 9.22
CA GLY A 3 -8.22 -2.22 9.59
C GLY A 3 -9.46 -2.05 8.71
N LEU A 4 -10.19 -0.97 8.99
CA LEU A 4 -11.40 -0.59 8.26
C LEU A 4 -11.05 0.36 7.11
N ILE A 5 -11.50 0.05 5.89
CA ILE A 5 -11.32 0.95 4.74
C ILE A 5 -12.24 2.15 4.92
N LYS A 6 -11.67 3.34 5.10
CA LYS A 6 -12.44 4.59 5.16
C LYS A 6 -12.62 5.21 3.78
N GLU A 7 -11.58 5.18 2.97
CA GLU A 7 -11.59 5.74 1.63
C GLU A 7 -10.71 4.92 0.69
N LYS A 8 -11.20 4.67 -0.53
CA LYS A 8 -10.49 3.97 -1.60
C LYS A 8 -10.41 4.83 -2.85
N LYS A 9 -9.18 5.15 -3.27
CA LYS A 9 -8.84 5.79 -4.55
C LYS A 9 -8.04 4.79 -5.40
N PRO A 10 -7.87 5.02 -6.71
CA PRO A 10 -7.21 4.08 -7.61
C PRO A 10 -5.79 3.65 -7.17
N SER A 11 -5.03 4.50 -6.47
CA SER A 11 -3.66 4.20 -6.01
C SER A 11 -3.38 4.60 -4.56
N LEU A 12 -4.43 4.92 -3.80
CA LEU A 12 -4.33 5.38 -2.42
C LEU A 12 -5.50 4.82 -1.61
N LEU A 13 -5.22 4.30 -0.43
CA LEU A 13 -6.18 3.80 0.52
C LEU A 13 -6.01 4.52 1.85
N LEU A 14 -7.13 4.92 2.46
CA LEU A 14 -7.15 5.34 3.86
C LEU A 14 -7.68 4.18 4.71
N LEU A 15 -6.81 3.58 5.52
CA LEU A 15 -7.12 2.44 6.38
C LEU A 15 -7.08 2.87 7.85
N GLU A 16 -8.19 2.76 8.57
CA GLU A 16 -8.23 3.03 10.00
C GLU A 16 -7.89 1.75 10.78
N VAL A 17 -6.87 1.83 11.62
CA VAL A 17 -6.47 0.76 12.54
C VAL A 17 -6.48 1.30 13.96
N ASN A 18 -7.38 0.79 14.80
CA ASN A 18 -7.51 1.19 16.21
C ASN A 18 -7.55 2.71 16.41
N GLY A 19 -8.29 3.42 15.56
CA GLY A 19 -8.44 4.89 15.62
C GLY A 19 -7.34 5.70 14.92
N VAL A 20 -6.33 5.07 14.30
CA VAL A 20 -5.29 5.74 13.52
C VAL A 20 -5.51 5.51 12.03
N GLY A 21 -5.63 6.59 11.26
CA GLY A 21 -5.75 6.55 9.80
C GLY A 21 -4.38 6.46 9.13
N TYR A 22 -4.15 5.40 8.35
CA TYR A 22 -2.96 5.21 7.54
C TYR A 22 -3.28 5.48 6.07
N GLU A 23 -2.53 6.40 5.47
CA GLU A 23 -2.48 6.54 4.02
C GLU A 23 -1.53 5.47 3.45
N ILE A 24 -2.05 4.63 2.57
CA ILE A 24 -1.35 3.49 2.00
C ILE A 24 -1.41 3.59 0.48
N HIS A 25 -0.24 3.69 -0.14
CA HIS A 25 -0.12 3.57 -1.59
C HIS A 25 -0.27 2.11 -2.01
N VAL A 26 -1.15 1.84 -2.95
CA VAL A 26 -1.43 0.48 -3.43
C VAL A 26 -1.35 0.42 -4.94
N PRO A 27 -0.90 -0.71 -5.53
CA PRO A 27 -1.07 -0.96 -6.96
C PRO A 27 -2.54 -0.90 -7.37
N LEU A 28 -2.81 -0.55 -8.63
CA LEU A 28 -4.17 -0.56 -9.18
C LEU A 28 -4.81 -1.96 -9.05
N SER A 29 -4.03 -3.02 -9.30
CA SER A 29 -4.48 -4.41 -9.14
C SER A 29 -4.99 -4.70 -7.73
N THR A 30 -4.21 -4.31 -6.72
CA THR A 30 -4.58 -4.42 -5.31
C THR A 30 -5.84 -3.60 -5.01
N SER A 31 -5.93 -2.36 -5.49
CA SER A 31 -7.10 -1.50 -5.26
C SER A 31 -8.41 -2.13 -5.76
N PHE A 32 -8.39 -2.81 -6.90
CA PHE A 32 -9.57 -3.52 -7.42
C PHE A 32 -9.94 -4.78 -6.64
N GLN A 33 -8.97 -5.48 -6.06
CA GLN A 33 -9.20 -6.68 -5.24
C GLN A 33 -9.70 -6.36 -3.84
N LEU A 34 -9.40 -5.15 -3.34
CA LEU A 34 -9.79 -4.75 -1.99
C LEU A 34 -11.32 -4.60 -1.85
N PRO A 35 -11.87 -4.92 -0.66
CA PRO A 35 -13.27 -4.68 -0.31
C PRO A 35 -13.72 -3.22 -0.51
N LYS A 36 -15.03 -2.97 -0.34
CA LYS A 36 -15.61 -1.63 -0.44
C LYS A 36 -15.27 -0.79 0.80
N ASN A 37 -15.53 0.52 0.70
CA ASN A 37 -15.45 1.41 1.86
C ASN A 37 -16.42 0.93 2.95
N GLY A 38 -15.98 1.00 4.21
CA GLY A 38 -16.73 0.50 5.37
C GLY A 38 -16.50 -0.98 5.68
N GLU A 39 -15.70 -1.69 4.90
CA GLU A 39 -15.33 -3.09 5.16
C GLU A 39 -13.90 -3.22 5.68
N SER A 40 -13.62 -4.33 6.35
CA SER A 40 -12.28 -4.62 6.87
C SER A 40 -11.38 -5.21 5.80
N ALA A 41 -10.10 -4.84 5.81
CA ALA A 41 -9.09 -5.39 4.91
C ALA A 41 -7.80 -5.75 5.65
N TYR A 42 -7.12 -6.77 5.12
CA TYR A 42 -5.75 -7.12 5.48
C TYR A 42 -4.83 -6.73 4.32
N LEU A 43 -3.78 -5.98 4.61
CA LEU A 43 -2.76 -5.59 3.64
C LEU A 43 -1.37 -6.01 4.09
N LEU A 44 -0.61 -6.60 3.18
CA LEU A 44 0.82 -6.76 3.33
C LEU A 44 1.47 -5.42 3.06
N THR A 45 2.37 -4.97 3.93
CA THR A 45 2.96 -3.63 3.80
C THR A 45 4.47 -3.63 3.62
N HIS A 46 4.95 -2.56 3.00
CA HIS A 46 6.36 -2.20 2.95
C HIS A 46 6.47 -0.70 3.28
N LEU A 47 7.14 -0.39 4.38
CA LEU A 47 7.45 0.98 4.76
C LEU A 47 8.77 1.38 4.10
N LEU A 48 8.72 2.39 3.24
CA LEU A 48 9.90 3.02 2.67
C LEU A 48 10.24 4.26 3.48
N VAL A 49 11.42 4.24 4.10
CA VAL A 49 11.95 5.36 4.88
C VAL A 49 13.02 6.06 4.06
N ARG A 50 12.82 7.36 3.83
CA ARG A 50 13.80 8.28 3.24
C ARG A 50 14.07 9.41 4.24
N GLU A 51 15.06 10.24 3.96
CA GLU A 51 15.45 11.35 4.86
C GLU A 51 14.32 12.37 5.06
N ASP A 52 13.44 12.53 4.06
CA ASP A 52 12.40 13.56 4.01
C ASP A 52 10.98 13.02 4.23
N GLN A 53 10.77 11.72 4.05
CA GLN A 53 9.43 11.13 4.13
C GLN A 53 9.42 9.65 4.51
N HIS A 54 8.33 9.25 5.15
CA HIS A 54 7.94 7.87 5.38
C HIS A 54 6.75 7.54 4.48
N THR A 55 6.88 6.54 3.61
CA THR A 55 5.82 6.15 2.68
C THR A 55 5.43 4.70 2.90
N LEU A 56 4.15 4.46 3.13
CA LEU A 56 3.62 3.11 3.32
C LEU A 56 3.03 2.59 2.00
N TYR A 57 3.56 1.46 1.55
CA TYR A 57 3.04 0.72 0.40
C TYR A 57 2.29 -0.53 0.87
N GLY A 58 1.17 -0.85 0.23
CA GLY A 58 0.28 -1.96 0.56
C GLY A 58 0.03 -2.87 -0.64
N PHE A 59 -0.11 -4.17 -0.37
CA PHE A 59 -0.27 -5.21 -1.39
C PHE A 59 -1.30 -6.25 -0.92
N ALA A 60 -2.06 -6.82 -1.85
CA ALA A 60 -3.01 -7.89 -1.56
C ALA A 60 -2.28 -9.23 -1.36
N THR A 61 -1.19 -9.46 -2.10
CA THR A 61 -0.45 -10.72 -2.08
C THR A 61 1.04 -10.54 -1.79
N GLU A 62 1.70 -11.62 -1.37
CA GLU A 62 3.14 -11.61 -1.12
C GLU A 62 3.95 -11.46 -2.41
N GLU A 63 3.45 -12.02 -3.51
CA GLU A 63 4.06 -11.94 -4.83
C GLU A 63 4.17 -10.47 -5.29
N GLU A 64 3.07 -9.71 -5.20
CA GLU A 64 3.07 -8.28 -5.52
C GLU A 64 4.08 -7.50 -4.66
N ARG A 65 4.10 -7.76 -3.34
CA ARG A 65 5.05 -7.12 -2.43
C ARG A 65 6.50 -7.45 -2.76
N ASN A 66 6.78 -8.71 -3.10
CA ASN A 66 8.13 -9.17 -3.40
C ASN A 66 8.63 -8.62 -4.73
N LEU A 67 7.75 -8.53 -5.74
CA LEU A 67 8.04 -7.87 -7.01
C LEU A 67 8.39 -6.41 -6.79
N PHE A 68 7.56 -5.67 -6.06
CA PHE A 68 7.82 -4.27 -5.72
C PHE A 68 9.18 -4.08 -5.03
N ARG A 69 9.47 -4.90 -4.00
CA ARG A 69 10.75 -4.86 -3.27
C ARG A 69 11.95 -5.17 -4.15
N THR A 70 11.77 -5.98 -5.19
CA THR A 70 12.84 -6.29 -6.15
C THR A 70 13.06 -5.10 -7.07
N LEU A 71 11.98 -4.49 -7.57
CA LEU A 71 12.04 -3.34 -8.48
C LEU A 71 12.71 -2.13 -7.84
N ILE A 72 12.34 -1.77 -6.60
CA ILE A 72 12.91 -0.58 -5.93
C ILE A 72 14.39 -0.71 -5.55
N LYS A 73 14.99 -1.90 -5.66
CA LYS A 73 16.44 -2.11 -5.48
C LYS A 73 17.24 -1.77 -6.75
N ILE A 74 16.59 -1.73 -7.91
CA ILE A 74 17.23 -1.43 -9.18
C ILE A 74 17.50 0.07 -9.24
N SER A 75 18.76 0.46 -9.44
CA SER A 75 19.13 1.86 -9.61
C SER A 75 18.35 2.49 -10.76
N GLY A 76 17.68 3.61 -10.50
CA GLY A 76 16.84 4.31 -11.48
C GLY A 76 15.35 3.92 -11.48
N VAL A 77 14.94 2.87 -10.76
CA VAL A 77 13.51 2.52 -10.59
C VAL A 77 13.00 3.11 -9.28
N GLY A 78 12.29 4.23 -9.37
CA GLY A 78 11.67 4.87 -8.21
C GLY A 78 10.44 4.09 -7.70
N ALA A 79 10.14 4.22 -6.41
CA ALA A 79 9.01 3.53 -5.78
C ALA A 79 7.63 3.87 -6.39
N LYS A 80 7.46 5.06 -7.00
CA LYS A 80 6.24 5.39 -7.77
C LYS A 80 6.16 4.67 -9.12
N MET A 81 7.29 4.31 -9.73
CA MET A 81 7.32 3.57 -10.99
C MET A 81 7.14 2.06 -10.79
N ALA A 82 7.45 1.56 -9.58
CA ALA A 82 7.29 0.16 -9.22
C ALA A 82 5.87 -0.20 -8.75
N LEU A 83 5.00 0.80 -8.56
CA LEU A 83 3.62 0.67 -8.05
C LEU A 83 2.62 0.52 -9.20
#